data_AF-H1L0P6-F1
#
_entry.id   AF-H1L0P6-F1
#
_cell.length_a   1.000
_cell.length_b   1.000
_cell.length_c   1.000
_cell.angle_alpha   90.00
_cell.angle_beta   90.00
_cell.angle_gamma   90.00
#
_symmetry.space_group_name_H-M   'P 1'
#
loop_
_entity.id
_entity.type
_entity.pdbx_description
1 polymer ?
#
loop_
_entity_poly.entity_id
_entity_poly.type
_entity_poly.pdbx_seq_one_letter_code
_entity_poly.pdbx_strand_id
1 'polypeptide(L)'
;MWVTIIKIIKFLIFLTIFSNIVNFGDKMNLNENEDTYIKKALEEKEKGNYDDAVYYLDWASLVAFSNGNLEKVMEIEKLLPELEGKTEYESSLFANFFIKVTSLMLKNEKLPNDVVDEFFRVVGCIEEIKEDIKYVVSALKIIIDYMESKNQEVPNWIYEWIKDKEEFINEMESIKKGSNVIIMSKNFKKGTVMGNFIGGMLNKSKMKIVEKLPNMEFGIIEVDGAVIEIPLKAMNFTGGIFIANGVRDEEHLKKIIKVIDNLIEKNIVWHDRGRC
;
A
#
# COMPACT_ATOMS: atom_id res chain seq x y z
N MET A 1 -4.38 24.44 -13.05
CA MET A 1 -4.12 24.74 -11.62
C MET A 1 -5.27 24.26 -10.73
N TRP A 2 -6.52 24.60 -11.04
CA TRP A 2 -7.70 24.14 -10.28
C TRP A 2 -7.97 22.63 -10.34
N VAL A 3 -7.70 21.96 -11.48
CA VAL A 3 -7.91 20.50 -11.64
C VAL A 3 -6.97 19.67 -10.75
N THR A 4 -5.76 20.15 -10.48
CA THR A 4 -4.77 19.49 -9.62
C THR A 4 -5.15 19.60 -8.14
N ILE A 5 -5.69 20.76 -7.74
CA ILE A 5 -6.16 21.01 -6.37
C ILE A 5 -7.40 20.13 -6.07
N ILE A 6 -8.30 19.94 -7.03
CA ILE A 6 -9.47 19.07 -6.87
C ILE A 6 -9.06 17.58 -6.74
N LYS A 7 -8.02 17.12 -7.45
CA LYS A 7 -7.48 15.76 -7.27
C LYS A 7 -6.84 15.57 -5.89
N ILE A 8 -6.10 16.57 -5.39
CA ILE A 8 -5.48 16.56 -4.06
C ILE A 8 -6.54 16.60 -2.95
N ILE A 9 -7.61 17.38 -3.11
CA ILE A 9 -8.71 17.45 -2.13
C ILE A 9 -9.51 16.12 -2.10
N LYS A 10 -9.77 15.49 -3.26
CA LYS A 10 -10.40 14.15 -3.29
C LYS A 10 -9.53 13.09 -2.60
N PHE A 11 -8.21 13.14 -2.79
CA PHE A 11 -7.25 12.26 -2.12
C PHE A 11 -7.19 12.50 -0.60
N LEU A 12 -7.24 13.75 -0.15
CA LEU A 12 -7.26 14.11 1.28
C LEU A 12 -8.58 13.72 1.97
N ILE A 13 -9.72 13.83 1.28
CA ILE A 13 -11.02 13.37 1.81
C ILE A 13 -11.02 11.84 1.94
N PHE A 14 -10.40 11.11 0.99
CA PHE A 14 -10.23 9.66 1.06
C PHE A 14 -9.37 9.23 2.26
N LEU A 15 -8.25 9.92 2.51
CA LEU A 15 -7.37 9.70 3.68
C LEU A 15 -8.06 9.97 5.02
N THR A 16 -8.96 10.95 5.08
CA THR A 16 -9.65 11.32 6.34
C THR A 16 -10.77 10.32 6.70
N ILE A 17 -11.37 9.66 5.71
CA ILE A 17 -12.36 8.59 5.95
C ILE A 17 -11.65 7.29 6.38
N PHE A 18 -10.43 7.04 5.88
CA PHE A 18 -9.64 5.84 6.19
C PHE A 18 -9.00 5.84 7.59
N SER A 19 -8.75 7.00 8.21
CA SER A 19 -8.13 7.03 9.54
C SER A 19 -9.02 6.46 10.66
N ASN A 20 -10.27 6.11 10.38
CA ASN A 20 -11.21 5.52 11.34
C ASN A 20 -11.39 4.00 11.18
N ILE A 21 -10.68 3.34 10.24
CA ILE A 21 -10.80 1.89 10.05
C ILE A 21 -9.39 1.28 9.95
N VAL A 22 -9.12 0.29 10.82
CA VAL A 22 -8.05 -0.72 10.74
C VAL A 22 -6.72 -0.40 11.47
N ASN A 23 -6.64 -0.82 12.73
CA ASN A 23 -5.40 -1.15 13.47
C ASN A 23 -4.98 -2.61 13.17
N PHE A 24 -4.41 -2.90 12.00
CA PHE A 24 -3.91 -4.26 11.64
C PHE A 24 -2.47 -4.24 11.08
N GLY A 25 -1.67 -3.22 11.43
CA GLY A 25 -0.45 -2.85 10.70
C GLY A 25 0.81 -3.72 10.88
N ASP A 26 0.96 -4.48 11.96
CA ASP A 26 2.33 -4.82 12.45
C ASP A 26 2.74 -6.31 12.41
N LYS A 27 1.98 -7.22 11.77
CA LYS A 27 2.26 -8.68 11.84
C LYS A 27 2.95 -9.31 10.61
N MET A 28 3.26 -8.55 9.56
CA MET A 28 3.71 -9.11 8.28
C MET A 28 5.24 -9.05 8.10
N ASN A 29 5.85 -10.15 7.67
CA ASN A 29 7.28 -10.22 7.34
C ASN A 29 7.46 -10.42 5.82
N LEU A 30 8.38 -9.66 5.24
CA LEU A 30 8.44 -9.35 3.79
C LEU A 30 8.90 -10.50 2.88
N ASN A 31 9.23 -11.66 3.45
CA ASN A 31 9.73 -12.85 2.74
C ASN A 31 8.83 -14.09 2.90
N GLU A 32 7.63 -13.93 3.43
CA GLU A 32 6.75 -15.06 3.73
C GLU A 32 5.94 -15.44 2.49
N ASN A 33 6.07 -16.70 2.07
CA ASN A 33 5.26 -17.31 1.02
C ASN A 33 3.93 -17.83 1.60
N GLU A 34 3.02 -18.29 0.73
CA GLU A 34 1.72 -18.83 1.12
C GLU A 34 1.81 -19.91 2.22
N ASP A 35 2.81 -20.79 2.16
CA ASP A 35 3.01 -21.87 3.13
C ASP A 35 3.37 -21.34 4.52
N THR A 36 4.07 -20.20 4.59
CA THR A 36 4.40 -19.56 5.86
C THR A 36 3.14 -19.00 6.53
N TYR A 37 2.27 -18.36 5.76
CA TYR A 37 0.98 -17.87 6.27
C TYR A 37 0.07 -19.01 6.71
N ILE A 38 0.00 -20.11 5.94
CA ILE A 38 -0.77 -21.31 6.35
C ILE A 38 -0.22 -21.88 7.65
N LYS A 39 1.10 -22.00 7.78
CA LYS A 39 1.73 -22.48 9.02
C LYS A 39 1.36 -21.59 10.21
N LYS A 40 1.47 -20.27 10.07
CA LYS A 40 1.06 -19.32 11.13
C LYS A 40 -0.43 -19.43 11.46
N ALA A 41 -1.28 -19.60 10.46
CA ALA A 41 -2.71 -19.80 10.68
C ALA A 41 -2.98 -21.04 11.54
N LEU A 42 -2.30 -22.16 11.25
CA LEU A 42 -2.42 -23.39 12.02
C LEU A 42 -1.90 -23.21 13.46
N GLU A 43 -0.75 -22.54 13.64
CA GLU A 43 -0.19 -22.24 14.97
C GLU A 43 -1.13 -21.36 15.81
N GLU A 44 -1.72 -20.31 15.22
CA GLU A 44 -2.68 -19.45 15.94
C GLU A 44 -4.00 -20.17 16.24
N LYS A 45 -4.46 -21.04 15.33
CA LYS A 45 -5.61 -21.92 15.57
C LYS A 45 -5.36 -22.82 16.78
N GLU A 46 -4.18 -23.45 16.89
CA GLU A 46 -3.82 -24.29 18.04
C GLU A 46 -3.78 -23.52 19.37
N LYS A 47 -3.43 -22.23 19.32
CA LYS A 47 -3.47 -21.32 20.47
C LYS A 47 -4.89 -20.83 20.83
N GLY A 48 -5.88 -21.09 19.98
CA GLY A 48 -7.24 -20.58 20.11
C GLY A 48 -7.42 -19.13 19.62
N ASN A 49 -6.43 -18.57 18.94
CA ASN A 49 -6.46 -17.22 18.38
C ASN A 49 -7.10 -17.25 16.97
N TYR A 50 -8.40 -17.52 16.91
CA TYR A 50 -9.09 -17.80 15.66
C TYR A 50 -9.16 -16.62 14.68
N ASP A 51 -9.27 -15.38 15.18
CA ASP A 51 -9.26 -14.19 14.32
C ASP A 51 -7.90 -14.01 13.63
N ASP A 52 -6.79 -14.26 14.35
CA ASP A 52 -5.45 -14.24 13.77
C ASP A 52 -5.24 -15.38 12.77
N ALA A 53 -5.82 -16.56 13.04
CA ALA A 53 -5.78 -17.67 12.11
C ALA A 53 -6.50 -17.33 10.79
N VAL A 54 -7.69 -16.72 10.86
CA VAL A 54 -8.41 -16.24 9.67
C VAL A 54 -7.62 -15.16 8.92
N TYR A 55 -7.06 -14.19 9.65
CA TYR A 55 -6.21 -13.16 9.05
C TYR A 55 -5.06 -13.77 8.23
N TYR A 56 -4.37 -14.77 8.78
CA TYR A 56 -3.29 -15.44 8.05
C TYR A 56 -3.79 -16.25 6.85
N LEU A 57 -4.97 -16.88 6.92
CA LEU A 57 -5.56 -17.57 5.77
C LEU A 57 -6.00 -16.60 4.67
N ASP A 58 -6.50 -15.42 5.03
CA ASP A 58 -6.80 -14.34 4.07
C ASP A 58 -5.55 -13.96 3.28
N TRP A 59 -4.44 -13.69 3.97
CA TRP A 59 -3.17 -13.39 3.30
C TRP A 59 -2.62 -14.56 2.49
N ALA A 60 -2.67 -15.78 3.03
CA ALA A 60 -2.26 -16.98 2.31
C ALA A 60 -3.02 -17.11 0.97
N SER A 61 -4.32 -16.83 0.98
CA SER A 61 -5.16 -16.96 -0.22
C SER A 61 -4.80 -15.94 -1.30
N LEU A 62 -4.56 -14.68 -0.93
CA LEU A 62 -4.12 -13.64 -1.84
C LEU A 62 -2.75 -13.99 -2.45
N VAL A 63 -1.79 -14.37 -1.61
CA VAL A 63 -0.42 -14.71 -2.05
C VAL A 63 -0.47 -15.93 -2.98
N ALA A 64 -1.14 -17.01 -2.58
CA ALA A 64 -1.30 -18.21 -3.40
C ALA A 64 -1.96 -17.90 -4.75
N PHE A 65 -3.08 -17.17 -4.75
CA PHE A 65 -3.78 -16.79 -5.97
C PHE A 65 -2.89 -15.92 -6.86
N SER A 66 -2.21 -14.92 -6.30
CA SER A 66 -1.32 -14.01 -7.04
C SER A 66 -0.11 -14.73 -7.68
N ASN A 67 0.32 -15.85 -7.11
CA ASN A 67 1.37 -16.72 -7.64
C ASN A 67 0.83 -17.72 -8.68
N GLY A 68 -0.47 -17.71 -8.98
CA GLY A 68 -1.14 -18.68 -9.86
C GLY A 68 -1.33 -20.07 -9.23
N ASN A 69 -1.15 -20.20 -7.92
CA ASN A 69 -1.24 -21.48 -7.21
C ASN A 69 -2.69 -21.77 -6.78
N LEU A 70 -3.54 -22.07 -7.78
CA LEU A 70 -4.96 -22.31 -7.58
C LEU A 70 -5.25 -23.52 -6.68
N GLU A 71 -4.42 -24.57 -6.75
CA GLU A 71 -4.55 -25.76 -5.90
C GLU A 71 -4.43 -25.39 -4.41
N LYS A 72 -3.47 -24.51 -4.08
CA LYS A 72 -3.27 -24.01 -2.73
C LYS A 72 -4.45 -23.19 -2.22
N VAL A 73 -5.08 -22.39 -3.07
CA VAL A 73 -6.32 -21.67 -2.71
C VAL A 73 -7.42 -22.65 -2.32
N MET A 74 -7.53 -23.77 -3.03
CA MET A 74 -8.49 -24.85 -2.69
C MET A 74 -8.08 -25.66 -1.45
N GLU A 75 -6.80 -25.69 -1.07
CA GLU A 75 -6.37 -26.21 0.23
C GLU A 75 -6.86 -25.32 1.38
N ILE A 76 -6.79 -23.99 1.22
CA ILE A 76 -7.26 -23.02 2.20
C ILE A 76 -8.77 -23.15 2.44
N GLU A 77 -9.56 -23.42 1.39
CA GLU A 77 -11.00 -23.71 1.51
C GLU A 77 -11.30 -24.81 2.52
N LYS A 78 -10.44 -25.84 2.62
CA LYS A 78 -10.65 -26.96 3.55
C LYS A 78 -10.38 -26.58 5.01
N LEU A 79 -9.62 -25.52 5.26
CA LEU A 79 -9.24 -25.06 6.59
C LEU A 79 -10.26 -24.08 7.18
N LEU A 80 -10.93 -23.28 6.35
CA LEU A 80 -11.89 -22.26 6.80
C LEU A 80 -13.07 -22.81 7.63
N PRO A 81 -13.71 -23.95 7.29
CA PRO A 81 -14.81 -24.50 8.07
C PRO A 81 -14.44 -24.83 9.52
N GLU A 82 -13.15 -25.09 9.81
CA GLU A 82 -12.70 -25.36 11.17
C GLU A 82 -12.71 -24.13 12.08
N LEU A 83 -12.77 -22.94 11.48
CA LEU A 83 -12.75 -21.63 12.13
C LEU A 83 -14.15 -20.98 12.17
N GLU A 84 -15.12 -21.49 11.40
CA GLU A 84 -16.49 -20.96 11.36
C GLU A 84 -17.15 -20.94 12.75
N GLY A 85 -17.80 -19.81 13.08
CA GLY A 85 -18.51 -19.63 14.35
C GLY A 85 -17.61 -19.48 15.58
N LYS A 86 -16.28 -19.40 15.39
CA LYS A 86 -15.30 -19.21 16.48
C LYS A 86 -14.60 -17.85 16.43
N THR A 87 -14.97 -17.00 15.48
CA THR A 87 -14.36 -15.70 15.20
C THR A 87 -15.34 -14.59 15.51
N GLU A 88 -14.84 -13.45 15.98
CA GLU A 88 -15.62 -12.20 15.99
C GLU A 88 -15.57 -11.52 14.61
N TYR A 89 -14.60 -11.90 13.79
CA TYR A 89 -14.51 -11.54 12.37
C TYR A 89 -15.63 -12.25 11.58
N GLU A 90 -16.61 -11.50 11.07
CA GLU A 90 -17.58 -12.02 10.11
C GLU A 90 -16.84 -12.37 8.80
N SER A 91 -16.51 -13.65 8.63
CA SER A 91 -16.03 -14.29 7.40
C SER A 91 -14.69 -13.77 6.82
N SER A 92 -13.82 -14.71 6.41
CA SER A 92 -12.55 -14.44 5.72
C SER A 92 -12.80 -13.65 4.43
N LEU A 93 -12.43 -12.37 4.36
CA LEU A 93 -12.80 -11.51 3.22
C LEU A 93 -12.05 -11.90 1.94
N PHE A 94 -10.75 -12.16 2.06
CA PHE A 94 -9.89 -12.47 0.92
C PHE A 94 -10.07 -13.91 0.50
N ALA A 95 -10.02 -14.84 1.45
CA ALA A 95 -10.04 -16.26 1.15
C ALA A 95 -11.35 -16.66 0.50
N ASN A 96 -12.50 -16.20 1.00
CA ASN A 96 -13.79 -16.50 0.38
C ASN A 96 -13.88 -15.99 -1.06
N PHE A 97 -13.39 -14.78 -1.33
CA PHE A 97 -13.35 -14.23 -2.67
C PHE A 97 -12.45 -15.06 -3.60
N PHE A 98 -11.20 -15.32 -3.21
CA PHE A 98 -10.26 -16.05 -4.04
C PHE A 98 -10.65 -17.52 -4.23
N ILE A 99 -11.29 -18.16 -3.25
CA ILE A 99 -11.88 -19.50 -3.38
C ILE A 99 -13.01 -19.51 -4.40
N LYS A 100 -13.93 -18.53 -4.33
CA LYS A 100 -15.04 -18.39 -5.29
C LYS A 100 -14.51 -18.22 -6.71
N VAL A 101 -13.57 -17.31 -6.93
CA VAL A 101 -12.95 -17.08 -8.23
C VAL A 101 -12.22 -18.33 -8.72
N THR A 102 -11.38 -18.93 -7.87
CA THR A 102 -10.62 -20.15 -8.21
C THR A 102 -11.53 -21.30 -8.60
N SER A 103 -12.61 -21.53 -7.84
CA SER A 103 -13.58 -22.58 -8.13
C SER A 103 -14.22 -22.44 -9.51
N LEU A 104 -14.57 -21.21 -9.91
CA LEU A 104 -15.11 -20.93 -11.24
C LEU A 104 -14.07 -21.12 -12.34
N MET A 105 -12.83 -20.68 -12.08
CA MET A 105 -11.70 -20.87 -13.00
C MET A 105 -11.40 -22.34 -13.26
N LEU A 106 -11.35 -23.16 -12.21
CA LEU A 106 -11.11 -24.61 -12.30
C LEU A 106 -12.25 -25.34 -13.01
N LYS A 107 -13.49 -24.86 -12.87
CA LYS A 107 -14.66 -25.35 -13.63
C LYS A 107 -14.73 -24.80 -15.05
N ASN A 108 -13.79 -23.95 -15.45
CA ASN A 108 -13.76 -23.32 -16.77
C ASN A 108 -15.00 -22.44 -17.06
N GLU A 109 -15.64 -21.91 -16.01
CA GLU A 109 -16.85 -21.09 -16.05
C GLU A 109 -16.52 -19.59 -16.21
N LYS A 110 -17.48 -18.79 -16.68
CA LYS A 110 -17.34 -17.32 -16.71
C LYS A 110 -17.34 -16.76 -15.29
N LEU A 111 -16.54 -15.72 -15.04
CA LEU A 111 -16.60 -15.00 -13.77
C LEU A 111 -17.83 -14.08 -13.72
N PRO A 112 -18.34 -13.72 -12.53
CA PRO A 112 -19.39 -12.72 -12.39
C PRO A 112 -18.99 -11.39 -13.04
N ASN A 113 -19.94 -10.68 -13.64
CA ASN A 113 -19.65 -9.39 -14.29
C ASN A 113 -19.16 -8.32 -13.32
N ASP A 114 -19.50 -8.44 -12.03
CA ASP A 114 -19.08 -7.55 -10.94
C ASP A 114 -17.83 -8.04 -10.21
N VAL A 115 -17.13 -9.08 -10.70
CA VAL A 115 -15.96 -9.66 -10.04
C VAL A 115 -14.84 -8.63 -9.81
N VAL A 116 -14.70 -7.67 -10.73
CA VAL A 116 -13.72 -6.58 -10.60
C VAL A 116 -14.11 -5.64 -9.47
N ASP A 117 -15.38 -5.26 -9.37
CA ASP A 117 -15.87 -4.39 -8.28
C ASP A 117 -15.82 -5.11 -6.92
N GLU A 118 -16.10 -6.42 -6.90
CA GLU A 118 -15.92 -7.28 -5.73
C GLU A 118 -14.44 -7.36 -5.32
N PHE A 119 -13.52 -7.55 -6.28
CA PHE A 119 -12.09 -7.55 -6.03
C PHE A 119 -11.65 -6.28 -5.29
N PHE A 120 -11.97 -5.10 -5.81
CA PHE A 120 -11.58 -3.83 -5.18
C PHE A 120 -12.24 -3.57 -3.83
N ARG A 121 -13.45 -4.11 -3.59
CA ARG A 121 -14.07 -4.07 -2.26
C ARG A 121 -13.31 -4.92 -1.25
N VAL A 122 -12.86 -6.10 -1.68
CA VAL A 122 -12.13 -7.06 -0.85
C VAL A 122 -10.71 -6.55 -0.55
N VAL A 123 -9.94 -6.18 -1.57
CA VAL A 123 -8.54 -5.74 -1.38
C VAL A 123 -8.39 -4.28 -0.93
N GLY A 124 -9.49 -3.54 -0.77
CA GLY A 124 -9.48 -2.11 -0.47
C GLY A 124 -8.84 -1.72 0.86
N CYS A 125 -8.62 -2.68 1.77
CA CYS A 125 -7.90 -2.47 3.04
C CYS A 125 -6.37 -2.61 2.93
N ILE A 126 -5.84 -3.04 1.77
CA ILE A 126 -4.40 -3.14 1.55
C ILE A 126 -3.87 -1.76 1.19
N GLU A 127 -3.07 -1.19 2.09
CA GLU A 127 -2.45 0.11 1.89
C GLU A 127 -1.53 0.10 0.67
N GLU A 128 -1.73 1.06 -0.25
CA GLU A 128 -0.97 1.15 -1.50
C GLU A 128 0.54 1.31 -1.29
N ILE A 129 0.96 1.79 -0.12
CA ILE A 129 2.37 2.01 0.24
C ILE A 129 3.08 0.74 0.72
N LYS A 130 2.34 -0.34 0.99
CA LYS A 130 2.92 -1.61 1.43
C LYS A 130 3.44 -2.39 0.25
N GLU A 131 4.48 -3.17 0.49
CA GLU A 131 5.10 -4.05 -0.52
C GLU A 131 4.10 -5.09 -1.07
N ASP A 132 3.02 -5.32 -0.33
CA ASP A 132 1.97 -6.30 -0.63
C ASP A 132 1.08 -5.88 -1.80
N ILE A 133 1.12 -4.61 -2.22
CA ILE A 133 0.38 -4.14 -3.40
C ILE A 133 0.77 -4.91 -4.66
N LYS A 134 1.99 -5.49 -4.72
CA LYS A 134 2.41 -6.38 -5.81
C LYS A 134 1.54 -7.62 -5.93
N TYR A 135 1.10 -8.20 -4.81
CA TYR A 135 0.22 -9.38 -4.82
C TYR A 135 -1.17 -9.02 -5.32
N VAL A 136 -1.67 -7.82 -4.95
CA VAL A 136 -2.94 -7.29 -5.46
C VAL A 136 -2.90 -7.10 -6.97
N VAL A 137 -1.87 -6.44 -7.49
CA VAL A 137 -1.72 -6.22 -8.94
C VAL A 137 -1.62 -7.55 -9.68
N SER A 138 -0.81 -8.50 -9.20
CA SER A 138 -0.66 -9.83 -9.80
C SER A 138 -1.97 -10.63 -9.78
N ALA A 139 -2.70 -10.63 -8.66
CA ALA A 139 -3.99 -11.30 -8.57
C ALA A 139 -5.02 -10.70 -9.54
N LEU A 140 -5.09 -9.38 -9.65
CA LEU A 140 -6.00 -8.71 -10.59
C LEU A 140 -5.67 -9.07 -12.04
N LYS A 141 -4.39 -9.14 -12.42
CA LYS A 141 -3.96 -9.57 -13.76
C LYS A 141 -4.45 -10.98 -14.09
N ILE A 142 -4.32 -11.92 -13.15
CA ILE A 142 -4.83 -13.30 -13.34
C ILE A 142 -6.34 -13.31 -13.60
N ILE A 143 -7.11 -12.49 -12.86
CA ILE A 143 -8.56 -12.37 -13.07
C ILE A 143 -8.87 -11.81 -14.47
N ILE A 144 -8.19 -10.75 -14.88
CA ILE A 144 -8.38 -10.10 -16.19
C ILE A 144 -8.03 -11.03 -17.33
N ASP A 145 -6.85 -11.66 -17.27
CA ASP A 145 -6.39 -12.61 -18.29
C ASP A 145 -7.42 -13.75 -18.46
N TYR A 146 -7.98 -14.23 -17.35
CA TYR A 146 -9.03 -15.23 -17.38
C TYR A 146 -10.34 -14.69 -17.99
N MET A 147 -10.81 -13.50 -17.58
CA MET A 147 -11.99 -12.85 -18.16
C MET A 147 -11.85 -12.67 -19.67
N GLU A 148 -10.70 -12.19 -20.15
CA GLU A 148 -10.40 -12.02 -21.58
C GLU A 148 -10.42 -13.36 -22.31
N SER A 149 -9.83 -14.41 -21.72
CA SER A 149 -9.88 -15.78 -22.29
C SER A 149 -11.32 -16.31 -22.45
N LYS A 150 -12.26 -15.76 -21.67
CA LYS A 150 -13.70 -16.07 -21.72
C LYS A 150 -14.51 -15.10 -22.57
N ASN A 151 -13.84 -14.21 -23.31
CA ASN A 151 -14.46 -13.13 -24.07
C ASN A 151 -15.39 -12.27 -23.18
N GLN A 152 -14.99 -12.01 -21.95
CA GLN A 152 -15.68 -11.07 -21.05
C GLN A 152 -15.03 -9.69 -21.16
N GLU A 153 -15.86 -8.66 -21.16
CA GLU A 153 -15.37 -7.27 -21.19
C GLU A 153 -14.74 -6.89 -19.84
N VAL A 154 -13.60 -6.21 -19.92
CA VAL A 154 -12.89 -5.66 -18.77
C VAL A 154 -12.92 -4.14 -18.88
N PRO A 155 -13.29 -3.39 -17.82
CA PRO A 155 -13.33 -1.94 -17.88
C PRO A 155 -11.96 -1.33 -18.20
N ASN A 156 -11.90 -0.40 -19.16
CA ASN A 156 -10.62 0.18 -19.63
C ASN A 156 -9.77 0.83 -18.53
N TRP A 157 -10.40 1.42 -17.51
CA TRP A 157 -9.70 2.07 -16.40
C TRP A 157 -8.84 1.09 -15.59
N ILE A 158 -9.12 -0.21 -15.68
CA ILE A 158 -8.37 -1.27 -15.00
C ILE A 158 -6.95 -1.38 -15.55
N TYR A 159 -6.77 -1.30 -16.87
CA TYR A 159 -5.45 -1.35 -17.48
C TYR A 159 -4.62 -0.12 -17.13
N GLU A 160 -5.26 1.06 -17.06
CA GLU A 160 -4.61 2.29 -16.57
C GLU A 160 -4.18 2.12 -15.10
N TRP A 161 -5.07 1.58 -14.26
CA TRP A 161 -4.76 1.33 -12.85
C TRP A 161 -3.60 0.36 -12.67
N ILE A 162 -3.57 -0.76 -13.42
CA ILE A 162 -2.47 -1.74 -13.36
C ILE A 162 -1.16 -1.08 -13.75
N LYS A 163 -1.15 -0.33 -14.85
CA LYS A 163 0.06 0.36 -15.31
C LYS A 163 0.56 1.34 -14.26
N ASP A 164 -0.33 2.17 -13.70
CA ASP A 164 0.02 3.14 -12.66
C ASP A 164 0.60 2.44 -11.42
N LYS A 165 0.07 1.27 -11.03
CA LYS A 165 0.60 0.51 -9.89
C LYS A 165 1.90 -0.22 -10.19
N GLU A 166 2.09 -0.76 -11.39
CA GLU A 166 3.37 -1.35 -11.79
C GLU A 166 4.49 -0.31 -11.83
N GLU A 167 4.21 0.90 -12.33
CA GLU A 167 5.15 2.03 -12.25
C GLU A 167 5.49 2.35 -10.79
N PHE A 168 4.48 2.48 -9.93
CA PHE A 168 4.68 2.70 -8.50
C PHE A 168 5.50 1.59 -7.81
N ILE A 169 5.23 0.32 -8.09
CA ILE A 169 5.97 -0.82 -7.52
C ILE A 169 7.43 -0.76 -7.95
N ASN A 170 7.69 -0.53 -9.25
CA ASN A 170 9.05 -0.42 -9.77
C ASN A 170 9.82 0.74 -9.12
N GLU A 171 9.15 1.88 -8.92
CA GLU A 171 9.71 3.00 -8.19
C GLU A 171 10.02 2.60 -6.74
N MET A 172 9.07 2.00 -6.01
CA MET A 172 9.26 1.52 -4.63
C MET A 172 10.40 0.50 -4.48
N GLU A 173 10.56 -0.42 -5.43
CA GLU A 173 11.66 -1.37 -5.42
C GLU A 173 13.02 -0.71 -5.71
N SER A 174 13.03 0.34 -6.52
CA SER A 174 14.23 1.17 -6.72
C SER A 174 14.63 1.94 -5.46
N ILE A 175 13.64 2.30 -4.64
CA ILE A 175 13.80 3.05 -3.37
C ILE A 175 14.36 2.15 -2.27
N LYS A 176 13.89 0.90 -2.13
CA LYS A 176 14.48 -0.09 -1.20
C LYS A 176 15.97 -0.36 -1.45
N LYS A 177 16.48 0.00 -2.63
CA LYS A 177 17.91 -0.09 -2.97
C LYS A 177 18.75 1.10 -2.49
N GLY A 178 18.21 2.09 -1.77
CA GLY A 178 19.05 3.01 -0.99
C GLY A 178 18.54 4.40 -0.59
N SER A 179 17.28 4.78 -0.83
CA SER A 179 16.76 6.10 -0.41
C SER A 179 15.35 5.98 0.12
N ASN A 180 15.00 6.78 1.13
CA ASN A 180 13.65 6.82 1.70
C ASN A 180 12.77 7.88 1.00
N VAL A 181 13.20 8.37 -0.17
CA VAL A 181 12.56 9.49 -0.87
C VAL A 181 12.13 9.06 -2.27
N ILE A 182 10.88 9.38 -2.62
CA ILE A 182 10.22 9.09 -3.89
C ILE A 182 10.01 10.38 -4.64
N ILE A 183 10.40 10.45 -5.91
CA ILE A 183 10.15 11.63 -6.76
C ILE A 183 8.89 11.38 -7.58
N MET A 184 7.78 11.98 -7.17
CA MET A 184 6.49 11.87 -7.88
C MET A 184 6.45 12.69 -9.16
N SER A 185 7.12 13.84 -9.19
CA SER A 185 7.22 14.64 -10.41
C SER A 185 8.45 15.54 -10.39
N LYS A 186 9.05 15.78 -11.55
CA LYS A 186 10.17 16.71 -11.72
C LYS A 186 10.06 17.51 -13.01
N ASN A 187 10.40 18.79 -12.93
CA ASN A 187 10.51 19.71 -14.06
C ASN A 187 11.64 20.71 -13.82
N PHE A 188 12.86 20.36 -14.23
CA PHE A 188 14.03 21.20 -14.05
C PHE A 188 13.95 22.54 -14.81
N LYS A 189 13.24 22.59 -15.95
CA LYS A 189 13.02 23.86 -16.67
C LYS A 189 12.24 24.88 -15.84
N LYS A 190 11.31 24.40 -15.00
CA LYS A 190 10.55 25.23 -14.05
C LYS A 190 11.19 25.27 -12.66
N GLY A 191 12.26 24.52 -12.45
CA GLY A 191 12.92 24.40 -11.16
C GLY A 191 12.12 23.64 -10.10
N THR A 192 11.08 22.88 -10.48
CA THR A 192 10.14 22.29 -9.50
C THR A 192 10.28 20.78 -9.46
N VAL A 193 10.33 20.24 -8.25
CA VAL A 193 10.26 18.80 -7.97
C VAL A 193 9.27 18.57 -6.83
N MET A 194 8.46 17.53 -6.95
CA MET A 194 7.58 17.07 -5.88
C MET A 194 7.91 15.61 -5.58
N GLY A 195 7.92 15.27 -4.31
CA GLY A 195 8.19 13.91 -3.89
C GLY A 195 7.58 13.58 -2.54
N ASN A 196 7.68 12.31 -2.19
CA ASN A 196 7.34 11.79 -0.87
C ASN A 196 8.63 11.35 -0.17
N PHE A 197 8.58 11.27 1.15
CA PHE A 197 9.54 10.52 1.93
C PHE A 197 8.82 9.50 2.80
N ILE A 198 9.48 8.39 3.10
CA ILE A 198 8.96 7.21 3.78
C ILE A 198 9.82 6.90 5.00
N GLY A 199 9.21 6.41 6.08
CA GLY A 199 9.96 5.82 7.19
C GLY A 199 10.14 6.71 8.40
N GLY A 200 9.18 7.58 8.69
CA GLY A 200 9.05 8.20 10.02
C GLY A 200 8.85 9.70 10.03
N MET A 201 8.76 10.24 11.25
CA MET A 201 8.73 11.68 11.49
C MET A 201 10.05 12.32 11.09
N LEU A 202 9.97 13.55 10.56
CA LEU A 202 11.16 14.35 10.29
C LEU A 202 11.62 15.07 11.56
N ASN A 203 12.93 15.19 11.71
CA ASN A 203 13.55 15.97 12.76
C ASN A 203 13.29 17.47 12.53
N LYS A 204 12.26 18.00 13.20
CA LYS A 204 11.83 19.40 13.09
C LYS A 204 12.89 20.41 13.53
N SER A 205 13.89 20.02 14.32
CA SER A 205 14.97 20.94 14.74
C SER A 205 15.91 21.34 13.59
N LYS A 206 15.90 20.59 12.49
CA LYS A 206 16.73 20.84 11.30
C LYS A 206 16.03 21.65 10.21
N MET A 207 14.85 22.20 10.49
CA MET A 207 14.04 22.95 9.52
C MET A 207 13.49 24.22 10.16
N LYS A 208 13.25 25.23 9.32
CA LYS A 208 12.56 26.44 9.76
C LYS A 208 11.05 26.20 9.68
N ILE A 209 10.36 26.37 10.80
CA ILE A 209 8.90 26.25 10.84
C ILE A 209 8.25 27.59 10.52
N VAL A 210 7.34 27.60 9.56
CA VAL A 210 6.57 28.79 9.16
C VAL A 210 5.09 28.45 9.04
N GLU A 211 4.24 29.37 9.44
CA GLU A 211 2.81 29.31 9.16
C GLU A 211 2.53 30.11 7.88
N LYS A 212 1.98 29.46 6.84
CA LYS A 212 1.69 30.11 5.54
C LYS A 212 0.20 30.21 5.23
N LEU A 213 -0.62 29.38 5.87
CA LEU A 213 -2.08 29.36 5.75
C LEU A 213 -2.68 29.16 7.15
N PRO A 214 -3.93 29.60 7.39
CA PRO A 214 -4.57 29.40 8.69
C PRO A 214 -4.49 27.93 9.11
N ASN A 215 -3.84 27.67 10.24
CA ASN A 215 -3.67 26.33 10.78
C ASN A 215 -2.84 25.40 9.86
N MET A 216 -1.90 25.87 9.04
CA MET A 216 -0.96 24.99 8.33
C MET A 216 0.49 25.45 8.51
N GLU A 217 1.25 24.58 9.18
CA GLU A 217 2.69 24.73 9.38
C GLU A 217 3.46 24.05 8.27
N PHE A 218 4.53 24.70 7.82
CA PHE A 218 5.46 24.20 6.84
C PHE A 218 6.86 24.16 7.43
N GLY A 219 7.54 23.02 7.26
CA GLY A 219 8.99 22.92 7.41
C GLY A 219 9.66 23.41 6.14
N ILE A 220 10.56 24.38 6.28
CA ILE A 220 11.33 24.96 5.18
C ILE A 220 12.80 24.61 5.35
N ILE A 221 13.40 24.08 4.29
CA ILE A 221 14.83 23.77 4.20
C ILE A 221 15.38 24.41 2.92
N GLU A 222 16.56 25.01 3.02
CA GLU A 222 17.27 25.55 1.86
C GLU A 222 18.50 24.70 1.55
N VAL A 223 18.66 24.32 0.27
CA VAL A 223 19.77 23.51 -0.21
C VAL A 223 20.27 24.12 -1.51
N ASP A 224 21.48 24.69 -1.50
CA ASP A 224 22.14 25.24 -2.70
C ASP A 224 21.24 26.16 -3.57
N GLY A 225 20.40 26.97 -2.91
CA GLY A 225 19.46 27.91 -3.55
C GLY A 225 18.10 27.31 -3.93
N ALA A 226 17.89 26.02 -3.73
CA ALA A 226 16.56 25.41 -3.78
C ALA A 226 15.87 25.51 -2.41
N VAL A 227 14.57 25.76 -2.42
CA VAL A 227 13.70 25.80 -1.23
C VAL A 227 12.83 24.56 -1.23
N ILE A 228 12.96 23.74 -0.18
CA ILE A 228 12.15 22.56 0.08
C ILE A 228 11.09 22.95 1.11
N GLU A 229 9.83 22.70 0.76
CA GLU A 229 8.67 22.97 1.61
C GLU A 229 7.96 21.66 1.94
N ILE A 230 7.70 21.46 3.24
CA ILE A 230 7.09 20.24 3.77
C ILE A 230 5.87 20.64 4.60
N PRO A 231 4.64 20.39 4.14
CA PRO A 231 3.43 20.61 4.95
C PRO A 231 3.42 19.66 6.16
N LEU A 232 3.70 20.17 7.35
CA LEU A 232 3.88 19.35 8.55
C LEU A 232 2.58 18.68 9.03
N LYS A 233 1.43 19.26 8.72
CA LYS A 233 0.12 18.66 9.02
C LYS A 233 -0.27 17.53 8.06
N ALA A 234 0.38 17.43 6.91
CA ALA A 234 0.20 16.35 5.95
C ALA A 234 1.23 15.23 6.13
N MET A 235 2.02 15.28 7.22
CA MET A 235 2.90 14.19 7.63
C MET A 235 2.18 13.25 8.59
N ASN A 236 2.49 11.97 8.51
CA ASN A 236 2.11 10.97 9.50
C ASN A 236 3.36 10.17 9.92
N PHE A 237 3.16 9.10 10.69
CA PHE A 237 4.25 8.24 11.13
C PHE A 237 4.88 7.41 9.99
N THR A 238 4.23 7.31 8.83
CA THR A 238 4.74 6.56 7.67
C THR A 238 5.52 7.44 6.70
N GLY A 239 5.34 8.77 6.74
CA GLY A 239 6.07 9.70 5.88
C GLY A 239 5.38 11.04 5.66
N GLY A 240 5.66 11.65 4.50
CA GLY A 240 5.06 12.92 4.10
C GLY A 240 5.46 13.37 2.70
N ILE A 241 4.85 14.48 2.27
CA ILE A 241 5.08 15.10 0.95
C ILE A 241 6.08 16.25 1.10
N PHE A 242 6.90 16.48 0.09
CA PHE A 242 7.68 17.71 -0.06
C PHE A 242 7.56 18.30 -1.46
N ILE A 243 7.76 19.62 -1.54
CA ILE A 243 7.88 20.35 -2.79
C ILE A 243 9.19 21.13 -2.76
N ALA A 244 10.06 20.90 -3.73
CA ALA A 244 11.30 21.63 -3.91
C ALA A 244 11.19 22.58 -5.11
N ASN A 245 11.50 23.86 -4.89
CA ASN A 245 11.59 24.89 -5.93
C ASN A 245 13.04 25.36 -6.08
N GLY A 246 13.48 25.69 -7.30
CA GLY A 246 14.87 26.06 -7.60
C GLY A 246 15.79 24.87 -7.94
N VAL A 247 15.24 23.69 -8.23
CA VAL A 247 16.04 22.49 -8.57
C VAL A 247 16.56 22.58 -10.01
N ARG A 248 17.89 22.47 -10.19
CA ARG A 248 18.55 22.82 -11.46
C ARG A 248 18.69 21.62 -12.42
N ASP A 249 19.04 20.48 -11.86
CA ASP A 249 19.39 19.26 -12.59
C ASP A 249 19.34 18.04 -11.66
N GLU A 250 19.66 16.86 -12.19
CA GLU A 250 19.68 15.59 -11.45
C GLU A 250 20.69 15.56 -10.30
N GLU A 251 21.84 16.21 -10.45
CA GLU A 251 22.85 16.25 -9.38
C GLU A 251 22.37 17.13 -8.22
N HIS A 252 21.70 18.24 -8.53
CA HIS A 252 21.03 19.07 -7.54
C HIS A 252 19.90 18.30 -6.85
N LEU A 253 19.12 17.52 -7.60
CA LEU A 253 18.06 16.67 -7.05
C LEU A 253 18.60 15.59 -6.10
N LYS A 254 19.70 14.90 -6.44
CA LYS A 254 20.34 13.91 -5.56
C LYS A 254 20.76 14.51 -4.22
N LYS A 255 21.25 15.77 -4.21
CA LYS A 255 21.56 16.49 -2.97
C LYS A 255 20.32 16.75 -2.12
N ILE A 256 19.23 17.19 -2.75
CA ILE A 256 17.94 17.43 -2.09
C ILE A 256 17.41 16.13 -1.46
N ILE A 257 17.40 15.03 -2.23
CA ILE A 257 17.03 13.69 -1.77
C ILE A 257 17.83 13.31 -0.53
N LYS A 258 19.16 13.46 -0.58
CA LYS A 258 20.04 13.14 0.56
C LYS A 258 19.78 14.00 1.79
N VAL A 259 19.44 15.28 1.62
CA VAL A 259 19.07 16.16 2.73
C VAL A 259 17.79 15.67 3.38
N ILE A 260 16.76 15.34 2.60
CA ILE A 260 15.48 14.82 3.12
C ILE A 260 15.68 13.48 3.82
N ASP A 261 16.45 12.55 3.24
CA ASP A 261 16.80 11.27 3.87
C ASP A 261 17.48 11.44 5.24
N ASN A 262 18.32 12.47 5.40
CA ASN A 262 19.00 12.78 6.67
C ASN A 262 18.10 13.48 7.71
N LEU A 263 16.91 13.93 7.30
CA LEU A 263 15.91 14.50 8.21
C LEU A 263 15.03 13.41 8.83
N ILE A 264 14.89 12.26 8.18
CA ILE A 264 14.06 11.15 8.67
C ILE A 264 14.72 10.56 9.91
N GLU A 265 14.01 10.57 11.04
CA GLU A 265 14.52 10.05 12.30
C GLU A 265 14.58 8.52 12.26
N LYS A 266 15.77 7.95 12.06
CA LYS A 266 15.98 6.49 11.95
C LYS A 266 15.87 5.71 13.25
N ASN A 267 15.48 6.34 14.36
CA ASN A 267 15.40 5.70 15.68
C ASN A 267 14.11 6.08 16.39
N ILE A 268 13.02 5.36 16.08
CA ILE A 268 12.01 5.09 17.10
C ILE A 268 12.03 3.59 17.33
N VAL A 269 12.90 3.15 18.25
CA VAL A 269 12.72 1.88 18.94
C VAL A 269 11.48 2.06 19.79
N TRP A 270 10.35 1.50 19.35
CA TRP A 270 9.16 1.45 20.18
C TRP A 270 9.38 0.42 21.27
N HIS A 271 9.60 0.92 22.49
CA HIS A 271 9.32 0.12 23.67
C HIS A 271 7.82 -0.13 23.73
N ASP A 272 7.46 -1.40 23.61
CA ASP A 272 6.19 -1.97 24.02
C ASP A 272 5.76 -1.34 25.35
N ARG A 273 4.68 -0.57 25.31
CA ARG A 273 3.88 -0.24 26.48
C ARG A 273 2.49 -0.83 26.26
N GLY A 274 2.42 -2.15 26.33
CA GLY A 274 1.58 -2.89 27.26
C GLY A 274 0.21 -2.28 27.56
N ARG A 275 -0.82 -2.98 27.09
CA ARG A 275 -2.13 -3.24 27.72
C ARG A 275 -2.53 -2.31 28.87
N CYS A 276 -3.66 -1.64 28.69
CA CYS A 276 -4.71 -1.52 29.70
C CYS A 276 -6.04 -1.81 29.03
#